data_AF-A0A2A3ESK9-F1
#
_entry.id   AF-A0A2A3ESK9-F1
#
_cell.length_a   1.000
_cell.length_b   1.000
_cell.length_c   1.000
_cell.angle_alpha   90.00
_cell.angle_beta   90.00
_cell.angle_gamma   90.00
#
_symmetry.space_group_name_H-M   'P 1'
#
loop_
_entity.id
_entity.type
_entity.pdbx_description
1 polymer ?
#
loop_
_entity_poly.entity_id
_entity_poly.type
_entity_poly.pdbx_seq_one_letter_code
_entity_poly.pdbx_strand_id
1 'polypeptide(L)'
;MDIETENVINLVFPNGIPESWKENPDFYQYLSKLGGYDVDQLNKEPNHLDDEKTSVLQTTQDLVFANYKTFVQTAESSREIFKQFNETENRLDGLVQKIPKFVEKCQSFCDTSKDINTHRRINSLTLTRNAELLEVLEMPQLMESCLRSNQYNEALELSQYARQLGTKHGDIPIISSIVAEIESSWSGMVGQVVGSLRGDLPLARCLQLVGLLRSMDAFTEPELRIKFLQARDSWLQSLLTAIPKDDSNLHITKTIELSRIYLFNIITQYKAMFNDDEPGRDLTVNECAIFYHWIEEKISQFLMTLEQDLPGVTSIDSILGQCTYFGLSFGRVGVDFTGRMCDIFVRVIGEKFESSVRKTTKKFEKDMESFTLINKIQKTNVKMTTIIKSENPPEQLVEFYPLAEYCNGLISAFNEIRLCPPIALSVFCTKILQESLQNVVKSILVFYKQEQQAFAAPERENMLKFIECLSEQLIPYVQYCIHAIFPPNQSAIHLGISENLLQTEGITYLSRNIILEPLAPLLPIQKNLPISNVQSLMLHKTSEISSFENTEIDTTTSQLKKLKMPESLLVTEQKIDLQEEKKVLTEDNKILANNSSVDGENQNR
;
A
#
# COMPACT_ATOMS: atom_id res chain seq x y z
N MET A 1 57.47 26.41 -123.60
CA MET A 1 56.88 26.81 -124.90
C MET A 1 57.98 27.54 -125.64
N ASP A 2 58.46 26.95 -126.72
CA ASP A 2 59.53 27.53 -127.54
C ASP A 2 58.98 28.71 -128.35
N ILE A 3 59.75 29.78 -128.46
CA ILE A 3 59.38 31.06 -129.11
C ILE A 3 58.87 30.82 -130.56
N GLU A 4 59.33 29.75 -131.21
CA GLU A 4 58.87 29.32 -132.54
C GLU A 4 57.43 28.77 -132.52
N THR A 5 57.04 28.00 -131.50
CA THR A 5 55.66 27.49 -131.34
C THR A 5 54.65 28.60 -131.06
N GLU A 6 55.06 29.66 -130.35
CA GLU A 6 54.21 30.83 -130.07
C GLU A 6 53.93 31.66 -131.33
N ASN A 7 54.93 31.79 -132.21
CA ASN A 7 54.78 32.46 -133.50
C ASN A 7 53.88 31.67 -134.46
N VAL A 8 53.97 30.33 -134.49
CA VAL A 8 53.08 29.47 -135.29
C VAL A 8 51.64 29.55 -134.78
N ILE A 9 51.43 29.54 -133.45
CA ILE A 9 50.11 29.70 -132.83
C ILE A 9 49.47 31.05 -133.21
N ASN A 10 50.25 32.13 -133.19
CA ASN A 10 49.76 33.47 -133.58
C ASN A 10 49.44 33.57 -135.09
N LEU A 11 50.10 32.78 -135.93
CA LEU A 11 49.85 32.74 -137.38
C LEU A 11 48.62 31.90 -137.75
N VAL A 12 48.39 30.77 -137.06
CA VAL A 12 47.28 29.85 -137.33
C VAL A 12 45.99 30.28 -136.63
N PHE A 13 46.08 30.91 -135.46
CA PHE A 13 44.92 31.39 -134.67
C PHE A 13 45.00 32.89 -134.41
N PRO A 14 44.65 33.76 -135.38
CA PRO A 14 44.74 35.21 -135.22
C PRO A 14 43.82 35.80 -134.13
N ASN A 15 42.87 35.02 -133.60
CA ASN A 15 41.91 35.43 -132.56
C ASN A 15 42.17 34.78 -131.18
N GLY A 16 43.30 34.07 -130.99
CA GLY A 16 43.65 33.41 -129.72
C GLY A 16 42.99 32.04 -129.50
N ILE A 17 43.59 31.21 -128.62
CA ILE A 17 43.16 29.82 -128.34
C ILE A 17 42.21 29.78 -127.11
N PRO A 18 41.12 28.98 -127.11
CA PRO A 18 40.26 28.72 -125.94
C PRO A 18 41.00 28.08 -124.74
N GLU A 19 40.69 28.48 -123.50
CA GLU A 19 41.39 28.01 -122.29
C GLU A 19 41.34 26.49 -122.07
N SER A 20 40.26 25.82 -122.48
CA SER A 20 40.11 24.37 -122.39
C SER A 20 41.09 23.57 -123.26
N TRP A 21 41.71 24.21 -124.27
CA TRP A 21 42.71 23.58 -125.14
C TRP A 21 44.14 23.84 -124.65
N LYS A 22 44.33 24.82 -123.74
CA LYS A 22 45.64 25.09 -123.13
C LYS A 22 46.09 24.00 -122.17
N GLU A 23 45.17 23.22 -121.59
CA GLU A 23 45.47 22.14 -120.65
C GLU A 23 45.58 20.75 -121.31
N ASN A 24 45.19 20.61 -122.59
CA ASN A 24 45.20 19.32 -123.26
C ASN A 24 46.58 19.04 -123.88
N PRO A 25 47.35 18.04 -123.39
CA PRO A 25 48.71 17.75 -123.88
C PRO A 25 48.74 17.32 -125.36
N ASP A 26 47.66 16.72 -125.86
CA ASP A 26 47.58 16.24 -127.25
C ASP A 26 47.50 17.40 -128.26
N PHE A 27 46.97 18.55 -127.84
CA PHE A 27 46.89 19.76 -128.66
C PHE A 27 48.29 20.29 -129.03
N TYR A 28 49.21 20.34 -128.06
CA TYR A 28 50.58 20.80 -128.29
C TYR A 28 51.40 19.80 -129.11
N GLN A 29 51.17 18.49 -128.95
CA GLN A 29 51.82 17.47 -129.77
C GLN A 29 51.40 17.55 -131.24
N TYR A 30 50.13 17.85 -131.50
CA TYR A 30 49.63 18.01 -132.86
C TYR A 30 50.14 19.31 -133.52
N LEU A 31 50.24 20.41 -132.77
CA LEU A 31 50.84 21.67 -133.22
C LEU A 31 52.31 21.52 -133.62
N SER A 32 53.08 20.73 -132.87
CA SER A 32 54.47 20.39 -133.23
C SER A 32 54.56 19.53 -134.50
N LYS A 33 53.57 18.66 -134.77
CA LYS A 33 53.51 17.90 -136.03
C LYS A 33 53.16 18.78 -137.23
N LEU A 34 52.26 19.76 -137.04
CA LEU A 34 51.88 20.72 -138.08
C LEU A 34 53.06 21.59 -138.54
N GLY A 35 53.94 21.98 -137.61
CA GLY A 35 55.16 22.73 -137.92
C GLY A 35 56.22 21.96 -138.70
N GLY A 36 56.09 20.63 -138.83
CA GLY A 36 57.01 19.74 -139.56
C GLY A 36 56.53 19.32 -140.96
N TYR A 37 55.38 19.81 -141.43
CA TYR A 37 54.80 19.42 -142.71
C TYR A 37 55.25 20.30 -143.88
N ASP A 38 55.54 19.67 -145.02
CA ASP A 38 55.77 20.36 -146.30
C ASP A 38 54.46 21.00 -146.83
N VAL A 39 54.59 22.05 -147.65
CA VAL A 39 53.48 22.89 -148.14
C VAL A 39 52.34 22.08 -148.79
N ASP A 40 52.67 20.98 -149.48
CA ASP A 40 51.68 20.09 -150.10
C ASP A 40 50.90 19.23 -149.08
N GLN A 41 51.48 18.94 -147.92
CA GLN A 41 50.81 18.20 -146.84
C GLN A 41 49.91 19.14 -146.02
N LEU A 42 50.37 20.37 -145.75
CA LEU A 42 49.58 21.39 -145.05
C LEU A 42 48.29 21.78 -145.81
N ASN A 43 48.30 21.73 -147.14
CA ASN A 43 47.11 22.01 -147.95
C ASN A 43 46.06 20.87 -147.94
N LYS A 44 46.47 19.64 -147.58
CA LYS A 44 45.58 18.46 -147.50
C LYS A 44 45.10 18.15 -146.07
N GLU A 45 45.81 18.65 -145.06
CA GLU A 45 45.48 18.45 -143.64
C GLU A 45 44.05 18.92 -143.24
N PRO A 46 43.50 20.04 -143.76
CA PRO A 46 42.12 20.44 -143.42
C PRO A 46 41.08 19.44 -143.89
N ASN A 47 41.27 18.85 -145.07
CA ASN A 47 40.38 17.82 -145.60
C ASN A 47 40.53 16.51 -144.81
N HIS A 48 41.77 16.14 -144.43
CA HIS A 48 42.01 14.98 -143.57
C HIS A 48 41.36 15.13 -142.19
N LEU A 49 41.44 16.32 -141.58
CA LEU A 49 40.79 16.61 -140.29
C LEU A 49 39.26 16.58 -140.37
N ASP A 50 38.68 17.06 -141.49
CA ASP A 50 37.23 17.01 -141.66
C ASP A 50 36.74 15.58 -141.88
N ASP A 51 37.50 14.77 -142.64
CA ASP A 51 37.25 13.34 -142.81
C ASP A 51 37.39 12.58 -141.47
N GLU A 52 38.42 12.87 -140.67
CA GLU A 52 38.65 12.26 -139.36
C GLU A 52 37.57 12.66 -138.35
N LYS A 53 37.19 13.94 -138.30
CA LYS A 53 36.09 14.41 -137.45
C LYS A 53 34.77 13.75 -137.82
N THR A 54 34.48 13.64 -139.12
CA THR A 54 33.27 12.98 -139.61
C THR A 54 33.29 11.49 -139.26
N SER A 55 34.45 10.83 -139.36
CA SER A 55 34.65 9.45 -138.93
C SER A 55 34.46 9.28 -137.42
N VAL A 56 35.04 10.13 -136.58
CA VAL A 56 34.87 10.07 -135.11
C VAL A 56 33.42 10.35 -134.72
N LEU A 57 32.74 11.29 -135.38
CA LEU A 57 31.33 11.54 -135.15
C LEU A 57 30.45 10.36 -135.55
N GLN A 58 30.71 9.72 -136.70
CA GLN A 58 30.03 8.49 -137.08
C GLN A 58 30.33 7.36 -136.09
N THR A 59 31.59 7.18 -135.69
CA THR A 59 31.98 6.14 -134.73
C THR A 59 31.34 6.37 -133.36
N THR A 60 31.24 7.62 -132.91
CA THR A 60 30.60 7.98 -131.64
C THR A 60 29.09 7.85 -131.72
N GLN A 61 28.47 8.27 -132.83
CA GLN A 61 27.05 8.05 -133.07
C GLN A 61 26.74 6.56 -133.14
N ASP A 62 27.54 5.76 -133.85
CA ASP A 62 27.39 4.31 -133.90
C ASP A 62 27.62 3.66 -132.54
N LEU A 63 28.57 4.15 -131.72
CA LEU A 63 28.75 3.66 -130.35
C LEU A 63 27.56 4.00 -129.45
N VAL A 64 27.05 5.23 -129.57
CA VAL A 64 25.88 5.71 -128.82
C VAL A 64 24.63 4.99 -129.29
N PHE A 65 24.44 4.75 -130.59
CA PHE A 65 23.31 3.98 -131.11
C PHE A 65 23.43 2.47 -130.82
N ALA A 66 24.63 1.90 -130.85
CA ALA A 66 24.85 0.51 -130.46
C ALA A 66 24.60 0.30 -128.97
N ASN A 67 24.90 1.29 -128.13
CA ASN A 67 24.87 1.17 -126.67
C ASN A 67 23.90 2.13 -125.96
N TYR A 68 22.95 2.76 -126.64
CA TYR A 68 22.03 3.74 -126.03
C TYR A 68 21.24 3.10 -124.88
N LYS A 69 20.91 1.81 -125.02
CA LYS A 69 20.21 1.03 -123.99
C LYS A 69 21.01 0.96 -122.70
N THR A 70 22.34 0.82 -122.78
CA THR A 70 23.23 0.79 -121.62
C THR A 70 23.28 2.17 -120.92
N PHE A 71 23.28 3.26 -121.69
CA PHE A 71 23.23 4.61 -121.12
C PHE A 71 21.90 4.91 -120.43
N VAL A 72 20.77 4.56 -121.07
CA VAL A 72 19.44 4.72 -120.45
C VAL A 72 19.34 3.87 -119.18
N GLN A 73 19.78 2.60 -119.24
CA GLN A 73 19.81 1.73 -118.05
C GLN A 73 20.71 2.28 -116.95
N THR A 74 21.85 2.88 -117.29
CA THR A 74 22.75 3.49 -116.30
C THR A 74 22.11 4.72 -115.64
N ALA A 75 21.43 5.57 -116.42
CA ALA A 75 20.71 6.74 -115.91
C ALA A 75 19.50 6.33 -115.06
N GLU A 76 18.73 5.33 -115.49
CA GLU A 76 17.61 4.76 -114.72
C GLU A 76 18.10 4.13 -113.42
N SER A 77 19.17 3.33 -113.47
CA SER A 77 19.80 2.74 -112.28
C SER A 77 20.30 3.82 -111.32
N SER A 78 20.93 4.89 -111.83
CA SER A 78 21.37 6.01 -110.99
C SER A 78 20.19 6.72 -110.32
N ARG A 79 19.07 6.87 -111.01
CA ARG A 79 17.86 7.50 -110.45
C ARG A 79 17.20 6.62 -109.41
N GLU A 80 17.16 5.31 -109.65
CA GLU A 80 16.66 4.34 -108.69
C GLU A 80 17.53 4.28 -107.44
N ILE A 81 18.86 4.27 -107.60
CA ILE A 81 19.82 4.37 -106.50
C ILE A 81 19.56 5.64 -105.67
N PHE A 82 19.41 6.81 -106.32
CA PHE A 82 19.15 8.06 -105.61
C PHE A 82 17.83 8.02 -104.81
N LYS A 83 16.77 7.42 -105.40
CA LYS A 83 15.50 7.23 -104.70
C LYS A 83 15.66 6.29 -103.49
N GLN A 84 16.35 5.17 -103.65
CA GLN A 84 16.62 4.22 -102.57
C GLN A 84 17.45 4.85 -101.44
N PHE A 85 18.42 5.70 -101.78
CA PHE A 85 19.19 6.46 -100.79
C PHE A 85 18.31 7.41 -99.98
N ASN A 86 17.44 8.19 -100.62
CA ASN A 86 16.51 9.07 -99.92
C ASN A 86 15.51 8.28 -99.06
N GLU A 87 15.02 7.13 -99.52
CA GLU A 87 14.18 6.25 -98.70
C GLU A 87 14.95 5.71 -97.49
N THR A 88 16.23 5.38 -97.67
CA THR A 88 17.11 4.89 -96.59
C THR A 88 17.39 5.99 -95.56
N GLU A 89 17.65 7.21 -96.01
CA GLU A 89 17.86 8.38 -95.15
C GLU A 89 16.62 8.65 -94.28
N ASN A 90 15.43 8.69 -94.89
CA ASN A 90 14.18 8.88 -94.14
C ASN A 90 13.92 7.76 -93.10
N ARG A 91 14.23 6.51 -93.44
CA ARG A 91 14.12 5.39 -92.50
C ARG A 91 15.15 5.49 -91.38
N LEU A 92 16.37 5.93 -91.69
CA LEU A 92 17.45 6.12 -90.73
C LEU A 92 17.10 7.23 -89.74
N ASP A 93 16.59 8.37 -90.21
CA ASP A 93 16.11 9.45 -89.35
C ASP A 93 14.97 9.00 -88.43
N GLY A 94 14.02 8.23 -88.99
CA GLY A 94 12.96 7.62 -88.18
C GLY A 94 13.49 6.68 -87.10
N LEU A 95 14.57 5.94 -87.39
CA LEU A 95 15.22 5.05 -86.44
C LEU A 95 15.97 5.84 -85.34
N VAL A 96 16.73 6.86 -85.73
CA VAL A 96 17.47 7.74 -84.83
C VAL A 96 16.52 8.45 -83.85
N GLN A 97 15.33 8.84 -84.28
CA GLN A 97 14.34 9.45 -83.39
C GLN A 97 13.60 8.44 -82.48
N LYS A 98 13.37 7.21 -82.95
CA LYS A 98 12.59 6.20 -82.20
C LYS A 98 13.42 5.42 -81.20
N ILE A 99 14.71 5.18 -81.46
CA ILE A 99 15.60 4.45 -80.54
C ILE A 99 15.66 5.09 -79.15
N PRO A 100 15.88 6.41 -78.99
CA PRO A 100 15.93 7.03 -77.66
C PRO A 100 14.63 6.89 -76.88
N LYS A 101 13.48 7.08 -77.55
CA LYS A 101 12.14 6.89 -76.95
C LYS A 101 11.91 5.43 -76.53
N PHE A 102 12.46 4.48 -77.28
CA PHE A 102 12.40 3.07 -76.92
C PHE A 102 13.29 2.78 -75.70
N VAL A 103 14.51 3.30 -75.66
CA VAL A 103 15.43 3.17 -74.52
C VAL A 103 14.81 3.75 -73.25
N GLU A 104 14.23 4.95 -73.31
CA GLU A 104 13.55 5.59 -72.18
C GLU A 104 12.39 4.73 -71.65
N LYS A 105 11.55 4.19 -72.55
CA LYS A 105 10.46 3.27 -72.17
C LYS A 105 10.99 1.96 -71.59
N CYS A 106 12.07 1.41 -72.13
CA CYS A 106 12.72 0.23 -71.57
C CYS A 106 13.26 0.51 -70.17
N GLN A 107 13.83 1.69 -69.94
CA GLN A 107 14.38 2.07 -68.64
C GLN A 107 13.27 2.27 -67.61
N SER A 108 12.19 2.97 -67.97
CA SER A 108 10.98 3.08 -67.15
C SER A 108 10.36 1.70 -66.85
N PHE A 109 10.31 0.80 -67.84
CA PHE A 109 9.86 -0.57 -67.64
C PHE A 109 10.78 -1.33 -66.67
N CYS A 110 12.09 -1.21 -66.80
CA CYS A 110 13.04 -1.84 -65.89
C CYS A 110 12.88 -1.31 -64.46
N ASP A 111 12.68 -0.01 -64.27
CA ASP A 111 12.50 0.58 -62.93
C ASP A 111 11.17 0.16 -62.30
N THR A 112 10.09 0.18 -63.09
CA THR A 112 8.77 -0.32 -62.65
C THR A 112 8.82 -1.82 -62.35
N SER A 113 9.52 -2.60 -63.17
CA SER A 113 9.68 -4.04 -62.97
C SER A 113 10.49 -4.35 -61.72
N LYS A 114 11.53 -3.56 -61.40
CA LYS A 114 12.27 -3.68 -60.15
C LYS A 114 11.37 -3.40 -58.94
N ASP A 115 10.56 -2.34 -58.98
CA ASP A 115 9.64 -2.00 -57.90
C ASP A 115 8.57 -3.10 -57.68
N ILE A 116 7.98 -3.58 -58.77
CA ILE A 116 7.05 -4.72 -58.73
C ILE A 116 7.74 -5.97 -58.18
N ASN A 117 8.99 -6.22 -58.57
CA ASN A 117 9.73 -7.38 -58.08
C ASN A 117 10.10 -7.23 -56.60
N THR A 118 10.42 -6.02 -56.12
CA THR A 118 10.63 -5.77 -54.69
C THR A 118 9.35 -5.96 -53.89
N HIS A 119 8.21 -5.44 -54.36
CA HIS A 119 6.91 -5.68 -53.73
C HIS A 119 6.51 -7.14 -53.75
N ARG A 120 6.73 -7.85 -54.87
CA ARG A 120 6.46 -9.29 -54.97
C ARG A 120 7.37 -10.09 -54.03
N ARG A 121 8.64 -9.71 -53.90
CA ARG A 121 9.59 -10.34 -52.98
C ARG A 121 9.16 -10.13 -51.54
N ILE A 122 8.79 -8.91 -51.15
CA ILE A 122 8.29 -8.60 -49.81
C ILE A 122 7.00 -9.38 -49.54
N ASN A 123 6.02 -9.34 -50.46
CA ASN A 123 4.77 -10.08 -50.32
C ASN A 123 4.98 -11.59 -50.22
N SER A 124 5.90 -12.14 -51.01
CA SER A 124 6.25 -13.57 -50.93
C SER A 124 6.89 -13.89 -49.58
N LEU A 125 7.78 -13.03 -49.08
CA LEU A 125 8.43 -13.21 -47.78
C LEU A 125 7.40 -13.11 -46.64
N THR A 126 6.51 -12.12 -46.68
CA THR A 126 5.39 -11.95 -45.74
C THR A 126 4.46 -13.15 -45.76
N LEU A 127 4.13 -13.70 -46.94
CA LEU A 127 3.33 -14.92 -47.06
C LEU A 127 4.04 -16.14 -46.46
N THR A 128 5.34 -16.31 -46.72
CA THR A 128 6.12 -17.43 -46.17
C THR A 128 6.24 -17.36 -44.66
N ARG A 129 6.36 -16.15 -44.08
CA ARG A 129 6.51 -15.90 -42.65
C ARG A 129 5.21 -15.47 -41.96
N ASN A 130 4.07 -15.63 -42.62
CA ASN A 130 2.79 -15.13 -42.12
C ASN A 130 2.40 -15.77 -40.79
N ALA A 131 2.65 -17.08 -40.62
CA ALA A 131 2.36 -17.79 -39.37
C ALA A 131 3.16 -17.22 -38.19
N GLU A 132 4.48 -17.04 -38.36
CA GLU A 132 5.36 -16.47 -37.32
C GLU A 132 4.98 -15.02 -36.97
N LEU A 133 4.54 -14.24 -37.96
CA LEU A 133 4.02 -12.88 -37.72
C LEU A 133 2.70 -12.89 -36.97
N LEU A 134 1.82 -13.85 -37.26
CA LEU A 134 0.55 -14.01 -36.57
C LEU A 134 0.75 -14.36 -35.10
N GLU A 135 1.68 -15.27 -34.77
CA GLU A 135 2.02 -15.61 -33.38
C GLU A 135 2.39 -14.38 -32.55
N VAL A 136 3.19 -13.46 -33.12
CA VAL A 136 3.56 -12.20 -32.45
C VAL A 136 2.35 -11.28 -32.27
N LEU A 137 1.46 -11.20 -33.26
CA LEU A 137 0.24 -10.39 -33.20
C LEU A 137 -0.82 -10.96 -32.25
N GLU A 138 -0.82 -12.28 -32.02
CA GLU A 138 -1.76 -12.96 -31.13
C GLU A 138 -1.32 -12.93 -29.65
N MET A 139 -0.09 -12.53 -29.34
CA MET A 139 0.41 -12.47 -27.96
C MET A 139 -0.49 -11.70 -26.98
N PRO A 140 -1.09 -10.53 -27.32
CA PRO A 140 -2.03 -9.86 -26.42
C PRO A 140 -3.29 -10.71 -26.12
N GLN A 141 -3.83 -11.41 -27.12
CA GLN A 141 -5.01 -12.26 -26.95
C GLN A 141 -4.68 -13.52 -26.14
N LEU A 142 -3.50 -14.08 -26.35
CA LEU A 142 -2.96 -15.17 -25.53
C LEU A 142 -2.78 -14.72 -24.08
N MET A 143 -2.24 -13.52 -23.85
CA MET A 143 -2.10 -12.94 -22.51
C MET A 143 -3.47 -12.85 -21.82
N GLU A 144 -4.48 -12.27 -22.48
CA GLU A 144 -5.83 -12.19 -21.91
C GLU A 144 -6.43 -13.58 -21.60
N SER A 145 -6.15 -14.57 -22.44
CA SER A 145 -6.64 -15.94 -22.25
C SER A 145 -5.96 -16.62 -21.07
N CYS A 146 -4.63 -16.55 -20.95
CA CYS A 146 -3.86 -17.07 -19.80
C CYS A 146 -4.28 -16.40 -18.49
N LEU A 147 -4.54 -15.09 -18.53
CA LEU A 147 -5.04 -14.32 -17.39
C LEU A 147 -6.43 -14.78 -16.95
N ARG A 148 -7.33 -15.12 -17.90
CA ARG A 148 -8.68 -15.62 -17.62
C ARG A 148 -8.70 -17.05 -17.10
N SER A 149 -7.77 -17.90 -17.56
CA SER A 149 -7.63 -19.28 -17.11
C SER A 149 -6.85 -19.44 -15.80
N ASN A 150 -6.36 -18.35 -15.20
CA ASN A 150 -5.50 -18.33 -14.02
C ASN A 150 -4.13 -19.04 -14.21
N GLN A 151 -3.64 -19.08 -15.45
CA GLN A 151 -2.31 -19.61 -15.79
C GLN A 151 -1.25 -18.50 -15.69
N TYR A 152 -0.89 -18.14 -14.46
CA TYR A 152 -0.02 -16.98 -14.21
C TYR A 152 1.46 -17.19 -14.56
N ASN A 153 1.95 -18.43 -14.53
CA ASN A 153 3.33 -18.74 -14.93
C ASN A 153 3.53 -18.53 -16.44
N GLU A 154 2.58 -19.01 -17.25
CA GLU A 154 2.60 -18.82 -18.70
C GLU A 154 2.44 -17.33 -19.07
N ALA A 155 1.57 -16.61 -18.36
CA ALA A 155 1.43 -15.16 -18.50
C ALA A 155 2.72 -14.41 -18.11
N LEU A 156 3.45 -14.86 -17.07
CA LEU A 156 4.75 -14.29 -16.71
C LEU A 156 5.75 -14.47 -17.84
N GLU A 157 5.92 -15.70 -18.34
CA GLU A 157 6.85 -16.00 -19.44
C GLU A 157 6.54 -15.17 -20.68
N LEU A 158 5.24 -15.01 -21.01
CA LEU A 158 4.79 -14.21 -22.14
C LEU A 158 5.08 -12.71 -21.95
N SER A 159 4.93 -12.17 -20.73
CA SER A 159 5.29 -10.78 -20.43
C SER A 159 6.81 -10.55 -20.51
N GLN A 160 7.62 -11.49 -20.00
CA GLN A 160 9.07 -11.42 -20.11
C GLN A 160 9.54 -11.49 -21.56
N TYR A 161 8.93 -12.36 -22.37
CA TYR A 161 9.19 -12.45 -23.80
C TYR A 161 8.82 -11.15 -24.52
N ALA A 162 7.65 -10.57 -24.24
CA ALA A 162 7.24 -9.29 -24.80
C ALA A 162 8.23 -8.16 -24.44
N ARG A 163 8.70 -8.07 -23.19
CA ARG A 163 9.74 -7.11 -22.77
C ARG A 163 11.06 -7.30 -23.51
N GLN A 164 11.50 -8.56 -23.70
CA GLN A 164 12.69 -8.87 -24.50
C GLN A 164 12.52 -8.49 -25.97
N LEU A 165 11.31 -8.66 -26.53
CA LEU A 165 11.00 -8.27 -27.90
C LEU A 165 11.02 -6.75 -28.06
N GLY A 166 10.44 -6.02 -27.11
CA GLY A 166 10.45 -4.55 -27.09
C GLY A 166 11.86 -3.95 -26.96
N THR A 167 12.73 -4.55 -26.16
CA THR A 167 14.13 -4.09 -26.03
C THR A 167 14.96 -4.34 -27.31
N LYS A 168 14.69 -5.42 -28.03
CA LYS A 168 15.40 -5.75 -29.29
C LYS A 168 14.86 -5.03 -30.51
N HIS A 169 13.56 -4.77 -30.57
CA HIS A 169 12.86 -4.27 -31.77
C HIS A 169 11.95 -3.07 -31.48
N GLY A 170 12.33 -2.21 -30.53
CA GLY A 170 11.57 -1.03 -30.13
C GLY A 170 11.34 0.02 -31.22
N ASP A 171 12.12 -0.03 -32.30
CA ASP A 171 11.96 0.87 -33.46
C ASP A 171 10.69 0.60 -34.28
N ILE A 172 10.04 -0.57 -34.08
CA ILE A 172 8.84 -0.96 -34.82
C ILE A 172 7.60 -0.56 -34.01
N PRO A 173 6.74 0.36 -34.51
CA PRO A 173 5.59 0.87 -33.75
C PRO A 173 4.60 -0.21 -33.32
N ILE A 174 4.40 -1.24 -34.16
CA ILE A 174 3.48 -2.35 -33.88
C ILE A 174 3.97 -3.16 -32.67
N ILE A 175 5.27 -3.45 -32.59
CA ILE A 175 5.85 -4.18 -31.45
C ILE A 175 5.74 -3.35 -30.18
N SER A 176 5.99 -2.04 -30.26
CA SER A 176 5.78 -1.14 -29.12
C SER A 176 4.32 -1.12 -28.63
N SER A 177 3.33 -1.18 -29.54
CA SER A 177 1.92 -1.28 -29.19
C SER A 177 1.60 -2.60 -28.48
N ILE A 178 2.07 -3.72 -29.03
CA ILE A 178 1.87 -5.06 -28.47
C ILE A 178 2.44 -5.15 -27.05
N VAL A 179 3.66 -4.65 -26.84
CA VAL A 179 4.27 -4.62 -25.50
C VAL A 179 3.45 -3.75 -24.54
N ALA A 180 2.98 -2.58 -24.96
CA ALA A 180 2.16 -1.71 -24.13
C ALA A 180 0.80 -2.36 -23.76
N GLU A 181 0.16 -3.04 -24.70
CA GLU A 181 -1.09 -3.79 -24.47
C GLU A 181 -0.89 -4.93 -23.47
N ILE A 182 0.20 -5.69 -23.62
CA ILE A 182 0.55 -6.78 -22.70
C ILE A 182 0.84 -6.25 -21.28
N GLU A 183 1.62 -5.18 -21.15
CA GLU A 183 1.89 -4.55 -19.85
C GLU A 183 0.64 -3.95 -19.20
N SER A 184 -0.27 -3.40 -20.00
CA SER A 184 -1.57 -2.89 -19.53
C SER A 184 -2.43 -4.03 -18.97
N SER A 185 -2.54 -5.14 -19.70
CA SER A 185 -3.27 -6.33 -19.25
C SER A 185 -2.65 -6.95 -17.99
N TRP A 186 -1.32 -6.99 -17.92
CA TRP A 186 -0.58 -7.45 -16.74
C TRP A 186 -0.84 -6.57 -15.52
N SER A 187 -0.71 -5.25 -15.68
CA SER A 187 -0.96 -4.26 -14.61
C SER A 187 -2.42 -4.32 -14.14
N GLY A 188 -3.36 -4.51 -15.05
CA GLY A 188 -4.77 -4.74 -14.75
C GLY A 188 -4.98 -5.98 -13.87
N MET A 189 -4.31 -7.09 -14.17
CA MET A 189 -4.37 -8.30 -13.35
C MET A 189 -3.78 -8.09 -11.96
N VAL A 190 -2.60 -7.48 -11.85
CA VAL A 190 -2.00 -7.15 -10.55
C VAL A 190 -2.98 -6.32 -9.72
N GLY A 191 -3.64 -5.34 -10.34
CA GLY A 191 -4.71 -4.56 -9.71
C GLY A 191 -5.89 -5.40 -9.22
N GLN A 192 -6.34 -6.40 -10.00
CA GLN A 192 -7.41 -7.32 -9.60
C GLN A 192 -7.01 -8.25 -8.46
N VAL A 193 -5.78 -8.77 -8.45
CA VAL A 193 -5.25 -9.62 -7.37
C VAL A 193 -5.12 -8.81 -6.07
N VAL A 194 -4.57 -7.60 -6.14
CA VAL A 194 -4.51 -6.67 -4.99
C VAL A 194 -5.92 -6.27 -4.54
N GLY A 195 -6.86 -6.07 -5.46
CA GLY A 195 -8.26 -5.82 -5.15
C GLY A 195 -8.91 -7.00 -4.41
N SER A 196 -8.58 -8.23 -4.81
CA SER A 196 -9.08 -9.45 -4.17
C SER A 196 -8.58 -9.59 -2.72
N LEU A 197 -7.42 -9.02 -2.38
CA LEU A 197 -6.91 -8.97 -0.99
C LEU A 197 -7.74 -8.07 -0.07
N ARG A 198 -8.63 -7.20 -0.59
CA ARG A 198 -9.50 -6.32 0.19
C ARG A 198 -10.82 -6.97 0.64
N GLY A 199 -10.91 -8.29 0.62
CA GLY A 199 -12.09 -9.04 1.08
C GLY A 199 -11.81 -9.90 2.30
N ASP A 200 -12.86 -10.46 2.90
CA ASP A 200 -12.72 -11.50 3.93
C ASP A 200 -12.17 -12.76 3.28
N LEU A 201 -10.98 -13.20 3.70
CA LEU A 201 -10.26 -14.28 3.05
C LEU A 201 -9.63 -15.23 4.07
N PRO A 202 -9.74 -16.55 3.85
CA PRO A 202 -9.03 -17.54 4.64
C PRO A 202 -7.54 -17.50 4.34
N LEU A 203 -6.72 -17.92 5.32
CA LEU A 203 -5.26 -17.95 5.22
C LEU A 203 -4.74 -18.62 3.94
N ALA A 204 -5.32 -19.77 3.56
CA ALA A 204 -4.94 -20.50 2.37
C ALA A 204 -5.10 -19.67 1.08
N ARG A 205 -6.16 -18.87 0.98
CA ARG A 205 -6.40 -18.01 -0.18
C ARG A 205 -5.45 -16.80 -0.18
N CYS A 206 -5.12 -16.25 0.99
CA CYS A 206 -4.11 -15.18 1.11
C CYS A 206 -2.73 -15.66 0.64
N LEU A 207 -2.32 -16.86 1.06
CA LEU A 207 -1.07 -17.49 0.63
C LEU A 207 -1.03 -17.71 -0.88
N GLN A 208 -2.13 -18.17 -1.48
CA GLN A 208 -2.25 -18.29 -2.93
C GLN A 208 -2.08 -16.94 -3.61
N LEU A 209 -2.88 -15.92 -3.25
CA LEU A 209 -2.85 -14.61 -3.89
C LEU A 209 -1.48 -13.91 -3.75
N VAL A 210 -0.83 -14.02 -2.60
CA VAL A 210 0.50 -13.45 -2.42
C VAL A 210 1.59 -14.28 -3.07
N GLY A 211 1.45 -15.61 -3.11
CA GLY A 211 2.29 -16.48 -3.93
C GLY A 211 2.23 -16.08 -5.41
N LEU A 212 1.04 -15.73 -5.91
CA LEU A 212 0.84 -15.20 -7.26
C LEU A 212 1.50 -13.83 -7.44
N LEU A 213 1.35 -12.91 -6.50
CA LEU A 213 2.03 -11.60 -6.58
C LEU A 213 3.57 -11.73 -6.56
N ARG A 214 4.10 -12.71 -5.83
CA ARG A 214 5.53 -13.06 -5.84
C ARG A 214 5.96 -13.66 -7.18
N SER A 215 5.17 -14.59 -7.73
CA SER A 215 5.48 -15.18 -9.04
C SER A 215 5.41 -14.15 -10.16
N MET A 216 4.56 -13.12 -10.00
CA MET A 216 4.43 -12.00 -10.94
C MET A 216 5.63 -11.04 -10.94
N ASP A 217 6.53 -11.13 -9.95
CA ASP A 217 7.67 -10.21 -9.76
C ASP A 217 7.24 -8.71 -9.86
N ALA A 218 6.00 -8.43 -9.44
CA ALA A 218 5.40 -7.11 -9.59
C ALA A 218 5.84 -6.14 -8.48
N PHE A 219 6.32 -6.67 -7.35
CA PHE A 219 6.70 -5.93 -6.16
C PHE A 219 7.92 -6.56 -5.51
N THR A 220 8.80 -5.73 -4.96
CA THR A 220 9.83 -6.19 -4.03
C THR A 220 9.22 -6.71 -2.72
N GLU A 221 9.95 -7.51 -1.94
CA GLU A 221 9.42 -8.08 -0.68
C GLU A 221 8.91 -7.00 0.30
N PRO A 222 9.59 -5.84 0.50
CA PRO A 222 9.08 -4.75 1.33
C PRO A 222 7.82 -4.09 0.74
N GLU A 223 7.76 -3.89 -0.58
CA GLU A 223 6.59 -3.33 -1.25
C GLU A 223 5.38 -4.26 -1.15
N LEU A 224 5.60 -5.57 -1.27
CA LEU A 224 4.57 -6.59 -1.14
C LEU A 224 3.98 -6.61 0.28
N ARG A 225 4.82 -6.50 1.31
CA ARG A 225 4.39 -6.35 2.72
C ARG A 225 3.50 -5.12 2.88
N ILE A 226 3.93 -3.97 2.36
CA ILE A 226 3.16 -2.72 2.43
C ILE A 226 1.83 -2.88 1.68
N LYS A 227 1.83 -3.41 0.45
CA LYS A 227 0.61 -3.59 -0.35
C LYS A 227 -0.37 -4.54 0.31
N PHE A 228 0.11 -5.62 0.91
CA PHE A 228 -0.71 -6.55 1.68
C PHE A 228 -1.38 -5.85 2.87
N LEU A 229 -0.58 -5.15 3.69
CA LEU A 229 -1.09 -4.44 4.86
C LEU A 229 -2.07 -3.33 4.46
N GLN A 230 -1.78 -2.57 3.39
CA GLN A 230 -2.69 -1.54 2.85
C GLN A 230 -4.03 -2.13 2.38
N ALA A 231 -4.00 -3.25 1.67
CA ALA A 231 -5.23 -3.90 1.19
C ALA A 231 -6.08 -4.42 2.35
N ARG A 232 -5.44 -5.06 3.33
CA ARG A 232 -6.11 -5.57 4.54
C ARG A 232 -6.61 -4.47 5.45
N ASP A 233 -5.85 -3.40 5.62
CA ASP A 233 -6.24 -2.24 6.39
C ASP A 233 -7.42 -1.52 5.76
N SER A 234 -7.39 -1.30 4.44
CA SER A 234 -8.53 -0.69 3.73
C SER A 234 -9.83 -1.47 3.94
N TRP A 235 -9.75 -2.80 3.98
CA TRP A 235 -10.89 -3.65 4.29
C TRP A 235 -11.33 -3.53 5.75
N LEU A 236 -10.39 -3.62 6.71
CA LEU A 236 -10.68 -3.45 8.13
C LEU A 236 -11.33 -2.08 8.42
N GLN A 237 -10.79 -1.00 7.87
CA GLN A 237 -11.35 0.34 8.02
C GLN A 237 -12.75 0.44 7.43
N SER A 238 -13.03 -0.23 6.31
CA SER A 238 -14.39 -0.27 5.74
C SER A 238 -15.39 -0.96 6.68
N LEU A 239 -14.94 -1.97 7.44
CA LEU A 239 -15.77 -2.65 8.44
C LEU A 239 -15.99 -1.77 9.68
N LEU A 240 -14.94 -1.12 10.17
CA LEU A 240 -15.03 -0.25 11.35
C LEU A 240 -15.86 1.01 11.09
N THR A 241 -15.73 1.60 9.90
CA THR A 241 -16.54 2.78 9.51
C THR A 241 -18.01 2.45 9.26
N ALA A 242 -18.34 1.19 8.98
CA ALA A 242 -19.72 0.73 8.83
C ALA A 242 -20.46 0.54 10.17
N ILE A 243 -19.77 0.62 11.31
CA ILE A 243 -20.39 0.47 12.63
C ILE A 243 -21.19 1.75 12.95
N PRO A 244 -22.50 1.64 13.30
CA PRO A 244 -23.29 2.80 13.71
C PRO A 244 -22.70 3.49 14.95
N LYS A 245 -22.65 4.83 14.93
CA LYS A 245 -22.15 5.67 16.02
C LYS A 245 -23.25 6.22 16.94
N ASP A 246 -24.49 5.80 16.73
CA ASP A 246 -25.65 6.34 17.46
C ASP A 246 -25.67 5.91 18.94
N ASP A 247 -25.17 4.72 19.24
CA ASP A 247 -25.05 4.19 20.60
C ASP A 247 -23.60 3.84 20.91
N SER A 248 -23.00 4.57 21.85
CA SER A 248 -21.61 4.36 22.30
C SER A 248 -21.36 2.94 22.82
N ASN A 249 -22.34 2.30 23.49
CA ASN A 249 -22.18 0.92 23.99
C ASN A 249 -22.13 -0.09 22.85
N LEU A 250 -23.00 0.06 21.85
CA LEU A 250 -23.01 -0.81 20.69
C LEU A 250 -21.76 -0.59 19.82
N HIS A 251 -21.38 0.67 19.60
CA HIS A 251 -20.23 1.04 18.80
C HIS A 251 -18.93 0.47 19.40
N ILE A 252 -18.69 0.66 20.70
CA ILE A 252 -17.48 0.18 21.35
C ILE A 252 -17.42 -1.36 21.42
N THR A 253 -18.53 -2.03 21.75
CA THR A 253 -18.59 -3.50 21.85
C THR A 253 -18.30 -4.14 20.50
N LYS A 254 -18.94 -3.66 19.44
CA LYS A 254 -18.68 -4.15 18.07
C LYS A 254 -17.27 -3.82 17.61
N THR A 255 -16.76 -2.63 17.93
CA THR A 255 -15.39 -2.23 17.58
C THR A 255 -14.37 -3.16 18.24
N ILE A 256 -14.53 -3.50 19.52
CA ILE A 256 -13.66 -4.45 20.25
C ILE A 256 -13.72 -5.82 19.58
N GLU A 257 -14.93 -6.33 19.30
CA GLU A 257 -15.11 -7.66 18.73
C GLU A 257 -14.47 -7.78 17.34
N LEU A 258 -14.81 -6.86 16.42
CA LEU A 258 -14.32 -6.89 15.05
C LEU A 258 -12.81 -6.61 15.01
N SER A 259 -12.32 -5.64 15.78
CA SER A 259 -10.88 -5.35 15.85
C SER A 259 -10.12 -6.57 16.35
N ARG A 260 -10.58 -7.23 17.43
CA ARG A 260 -9.91 -8.42 17.97
C ARG A 260 -9.84 -9.55 16.95
N ILE A 261 -10.95 -9.88 16.30
CA ILE A 261 -11.01 -11.01 15.35
C ILE A 261 -10.17 -10.70 14.11
N TYR A 262 -10.40 -9.55 13.47
CA TYR A 262 -9.79 -9.26 12.18
C TYR A 262 -8.34 -8.80 12.28
N LEU A 263 -7.93 -8.03 13.30
CA LEU A 263 -6.51 -7.75 13.51
C LEU A 263 -5.74 -9.03 13.81
N PHE A 264 -6.30 -9.96 14.60
CA PHE A 264 -5.65 -11.24 14.89
C PHE A 264 -5.50 -12.07 13.61
N ASN A 265 -6.52 -12.10 12.75
CA ASN A 265 -6.44 -12.76 11.45
C ASN A 265 -5.38 -12.13 10.55
N ILE A 266 -5.34 -10.81 10.44
CA ILE A 266 -4.34 -10.10 9.62
C ILE A 266 -2.93 -10.38 10.13
N ILE A 267 -2.72 -10.34 11.45
CA ILE A 267 -1.42 -10.65 12.06
C ILE A 267 -1.01 -12.10 11.77
N THR A 268 -1.94 -13.05 11.96
CA THR A 268 -1.67 -14.46 11.70
C THR A 268 -1.33 -14.70 10.23
N GLN A 269 -2.08 -14.07 9.32
CA GLN A 269 -1.82 -14.13 7.88
C GLN A 269 -0.47 -13.51 7.51
N TYR A 270 -0.15 -12.36 8.08
CA TYR A 270 1.11 -11.68 7.84
C TYR A 270 2.31 -12.53 8.29
N LYS A 271 2.29 -13.02 9.55
CA LYS A 271 3.36 -13.87 10.10
C LYS A 271 3.56 -15.14 9.28
N ALA A 272 2.47 -15.81 8.88
CA ALA A 272 2.53 -17.01 8.06
C ALA A 272 3.08 -16.76 6.63
N MET A 273 2.95 -15.55 6.11
CA MET A 273 3.35 -15.21 4.75
C MET A 273 4.77 -14.66 4.65
N PHE A 274 5.23 -13.91 5.66
CA PHE A 274 6.47 -13.13 5.60
C PHE A 274 7.58 -13.62 6.54
N ASN A 275 7.36 -14.67 7.34
CA ASN A 275 8.36 -15.37 8.19
C ASN A 275 9.43 -14.43 8.76
N ASP A 276 9.05 -13.62 9.74
CA ASP A 276 9.95 -12.66 10.39
C ASP A 276 10.81 -13.30 11.51
N ASP A 277 10.64 -14.60 11.79
CA ASP A 277 11.26 -15.32 12.91
C ASP A 277 12.62 -15.98 12.57
N GLU A 278 13.18 -15.77 11.37
CA GLU A 278 14.52 -16.28 11.00
C GLU A 278 15.62 -15.28 11.43
N PRO A 279 16.38 -15.56 12.51
CA PRO A 279 17.41 -14.66 13.00
C PRO A 279 18.66 -14.78 12.09
N GLY A 280 18.70 -14.01 11.00
CA GLY A 280 19.85 -14.04 10.11
C GLY A 280 19.81 -13.17 8.84
N ARG A 281 18.76 -12.38 8.61
CA ARG A 281 18.72 -11.44 7.46
C ARG A 281 19.17 -10.05 7.87
N ASP A 282 20.01 -9.45 7.03
CA ASP A 282 20.77 -8.22 7.25
C ASP A 282 19.97 -7.07 7.92
N LEU A 283 20.63 -6.40 8.87
CA LEU A 283 20.15 -5.26 9.66
C LEU A 283 19.84 -3.97 8.86
N THR A 284 19.85 -4.00 7.52
CA THR A 284 19.84 -2.77 6.72
C THR A 284 18.46 -2.25 6.35
N VAL A 285 17.40 -3.06 6.44
CA VAL A 285 16.00 -2.61 6.39
C VAL A 285 15.24 -3.37 7.45
N ASN A 286 14.69 -2.68 8.44
CA ASN A 286 13.82 -3.31 9.43
C ASN A 286 12.47 -3.63 8.77
N GLU A 287 12.47 -4.62 7.89
CA GLU A 287 11.29 -5.11 7.18
C GLU A 287 10.17 -5.49 8.17
N CYS A 288 10.55 -5.94 9.36
CA CYS A 288 9.66 -6.21 10.48
C CYS A 288 9.06 -4.94 11.10
N ALA A 289 9.77 -3.80 11.08
CA ALA A 289 9.25 -2.53 11.62
C ALA A 289 8.00 -2.04 10.88
N ILE A 290 7.86 -2.34 9.58
CA ILE A 290 6.66 -1.98 8.81
C ILE A 290 5.41 -2.57 9.49
N PHE A 291 5.51 -3.84 9.88
CA PHE A 291 4.42 -4.56 10.53
C PHE A 291 4.15 -4.05 11.95
N TYR A 292 5.19 -3.90 12.77
CA TYR A 292 5.01 -3.43 14.15
C TYR A 292 4.49 -2.00 14.21
N HIS A 293 4.94 -1.11 13.31
CA HIS A 293 4.43 0.25 13.23
C HIS A 293 2.97 0.28 12.75
N TRP A 294 2.61 -0.57 11.78
CA TRP A 294 1.21 -0.72 11.36
C TRP A 294 0.33 -1.18 12.53
N ILE A 295 0.75 -2.19 13.30
CA ILE A 295 -0.01 -2.64 14.48
C ILE A 295 -0.13 -1.51 15.52
N GLU A 296 0.96 -0.81 15.81
CA GLU A 296 0.96 0.32 16.75
C GLU A 296 -0.05 1.40 16.34
N GLU A 297 -0.12 1.72 15.05
CA GLU A 297 -1.10 2.64 14.48
C GLU A 297 -2.53 2.14 14.72
N LYS A 298 -2.82 0.85 14.45
CA LYS A 298 -4.16 0.28 14.65
C LYS A 298 -4.56 0.24 16.12
N ILE A 299 -3.64 -0.11 17.01
CA ILE A 299 -3.89 -0.08 18.46
C ILE A 299 -4.13 1.35 18.92
N SER A 300 -3.37 2.33 18.42
CA SER A 300 -3.57 3.74 18.75
C SER A 300 -4.92 4.27 18.24
N GLN A 301 -5.36 3.87 17.05
CA GLN A 301 -6.70 4.16 16.53
C GLN A 301 -7.80 3.56 17.43
N PHE A 302 -7.64 2.31 17.85
CA PHE A 302 -8.56 1.68 18.80
C PHE A 302 -8.62 2.42 20.14
N LEU A 303 -7.47 2.79 20.71
CA LEU A 303 -7.40 3.53 21.98
C LEU A 303 -8.05 4.92 21.88
N MET A 304 -7.90 5.62 20.75
CA MET A 304 -8.59 6.89 20.51
C MET A 304 -10.12 6.71 20.46
N THR A 305 -10.61 5.67 19.78
CA THR A 305 -12.04 5.35 19.75
C THR A 305 -12.56 4.98 21.15
N LEU A 306 -11.78 4.19 21.91
CA LEU A 306 -12.08 3.83 23.30
C LEU A 306 -12.22 5.09 24.17
N GLU A 307 -11.28 6.04 24.07
CA GLU A 307 -11.34 7.29 24.84
C GLU A 307 -12.58 8.15 24.51
N GLN A 308 -13.02 8.16 23.25
CA GLN A 308 -14.18 8.94 22.81
C GLN A 308 -15.51 8.33 23.26
N ASP A 309 -15.64 7.00 23.20
CA ASP A 309 -16.92 6.32 23.46
C ASP A 309 -17.14 5.97 24.93
N LEU A 310 -16.06 5.73 25.69
CA LEU A 310 -16.14 5.26 27.07
C LEU A 310 -16.98 6.15 28.01
N PRO A 311 -16.99 7.50 27.89
CA PRO A 311 -17.86 8.36 28.71
C PRO A 311 -19.36 8.11 28.50
N GLY A 312 -19.78 7.61 27.32
CA GLY A 312 -21.18 7.34 26.98
C GLY A 312 -21.68 5.95 27.39
N VAL A 313 -20.79 5.10 27.93
CA VAL A 313 -21.08 3.71 28.26
C VAL A 313 -21.84 3.58 29.59
N THR A 314 -22.80 2.64 29.63
CA THR A 314 -23.59 2.36 30.85
C THR A 314 -22.82 1.47 31.83
N SER A 315 -22.15 0.43 31.32
CA SER A 315 -21.44 -0.59 32.11
C SER A 315 -19.96 -0.64 31.74
N ILE A 316 -19.16 0.17 32.44
CA ILE A 316 -17.71 0.29 32.23
C ILE A 316 -17.00 -1.05 32.54
N ASP A 317 -17.51 -1.81 33.51
CA ASP A 317 -16.97 -3.10 33.94
C ASP A 317 -16.99 -4.16 32.81
N SER A 318 -18.08 -4.24 32.06
CA SER A 318 -18.23 -5.15 30.93
C SER A 318 -17.22 -4.82 29.82
N ILE A 319 -17.11 -3.53 29.47
CA ILE A 319 -16.18 -3.06 28.45
C ILE A 319 -14.73 -3.28 28.89
N LEU A 320 -14.40 -3.01 30.16
CA LEU A 320 -13.06 -3.29 30.69
C LEU A 320 -12.73 -4.79 30.58
N GLY A 321 -13.66 -5.67 30.92
CA GLY A 321 -13.47 -7.12 30.78
C GLY A 321 -13.20 -7.53 29.33
N GLN A 322 -13.96 -7.00 28.38
CA GLN A 322 -13.76 -7.26 26.95
C GLN A 322 -12.43 -6.70 26.42
N CYS A 323 -12.07 -5.47 26.79
CA CYS A 323 -10.81 -4.87 26.36
C CYS A 323 -9.60 -5.56 27.01
N THR A 324 -9.71 -6.02 28.26
CA THR A 324 -8.67 -6.82 28.92
C THR A 324 -8.48 -8.16 28.22
N TYR A 325 -9.58 -8.84 27.87
CA TYR A 325 -9.51 -10.07 27.09
C TYR A 325 -8.88 -9.84 25.71
N PHE A 326 -9.21 -8.73 25.05
CA PHE A 326 -8.59 -8.31 23.80
C PHE A 326 -7.07 -8.08 23.97
N GLY A 327 -6.64 -7.31 24.98
CA GLY A 327 -5.23 -7.08 25.29
C GLY A 327 -4.46 -8.38 25.59
N LEU A 328 -5.00 -9.27 26.43
CA LEU A 328 -4.40 -10.56 26.74
C LEU A 328 -4.27 -11.47 25.51
N SER A 329 -5.25 -11.43 24.61
CA SER A 329 -5.19 -12.22 23.37
C SER A 329 -4.05 -11.77 22.44
N PHE A 330 -3.72 -10.48 22.45
CA PHE A 330 -2.64 -9.89 21.66
C PHE A 330 -1.28 -9.97 22.36
N GLY A 331 -1.25 -10.05 23.69
CA GLY A 331 -0.03 -10.32 24.46
C GLY A 331 0.66 -11.62 24.02
N ARG A 332 -0.10 -12.65 23.63
CA ARG A 332 0.44 -13.90 23.05
C ARG A 332 1.19 -13.71 21.74
N VAL A 333 0.86 -12.65 21.01
CA VAL A 333 1.40 -12.31 19.69
C VAL A 333 2.56 -11.31 19.79
N GLY A 334 2.85 -10.85 21.00
CA GLY A 334 3.91 -9.88 21.31
C GLY A 334 3.43 -8.42 21.38
N VAL A 335 2.12 -8.19 21.46
CA VAL A 335 1.53 -6.83 21.49
C VAL A 335 0.70 -6.68 22.76
N ASP A 336 1.26 -6.02 23.77
CA ASP A 336 0.55 -5.70 25.01
C ASP A 336 0.26 -4.20 25.09
N PHE A 337 -1.02 -3.84 25.10
CA PHE A 337 -1.51 -2.46 25.23
C PHE A 337 -2.34 -2.25 26.51
N THR A 338 -2.37 -3.24 27.41
CA THR A 338 -3.17 -3.18 28.65
C THR A 338 -2.81 -1.97 29.51
N GLY A 339 -1.52 -1.62 29.60
CA GLY A 339 -1.07 -0.42 30.33
C GLY A 339 -1.69 0.89 29.82
N ARG A 340 -1.63 1.16 28.50
CA ARG A 340 -2.22 2.37 27.90
C ARG A 340 -3.74 2.41 28.04
N MET A 341 -4.38 1.25 27.97
CA MET A 341 -5.81 1.11 28.17
C MET A 341 -6.19 1.46 29.62
N CYS A 342 -5.46 0.97 30.62
CA CYS A 342 -5.73 1.24 32.04
C CYS A 342 -5.76 2.74 32.34
N ASP A 343 -4.85 3.53 31.78
CA ASP A 343 -4.82 4.99 31.97
C ASP A 343 -6.11 5.67 31.48
N ILE A 344 -6.68 5.20 30.36
CA ILE A 344 -7.96 5.72 29.83
C ILE A 344 -9.10 5.42 30.80
N PHE A 345 -9.20 4.19 31.30
CA PHE A 345 -10.24 3.81 32.25
C PHE A 345 -10.12 4.58 33.58
N VAL A 346 -8.91 4.71 34.13
CA VAL A 346 -8.66 5.48 35.37
C VAL A 346 -9.15 6.92 35.21
N ARG A 347 -8.80 7.57 34.10
CA ARG A 347 -9.22 8.95 33.82
C ARG A 347 -10.74 9.08 33.68
N VAL A 348 -11.37 8.26 32.84
CA VAL A 348 -12.83 8.36 32.59
C VAL A 348 -13.66 8.03 33.82
N ILE A 349 -13.26 7.01 34.60
CA ILE A 349 -13.93 6.68 35.87
C ILE A 349 -13.78 7.84 36.87
N GLY A 350 -12.58 8.44 36.96
CA GLY A 350 -12.32 9.60 37.81
C GLY A 350 -13.19 10.81 37.43
N GLU A 351 -13.22 11.19 36.15
CA GLU A 351 -14.00 12.32 35.64
C GLU A 351 -15.51 12.11 35.84
N LYS A 352 -16.02 10.89 35.62
CA LYS A 352 -17.42 10.54 35.85
C LYS A 352 -17.80 10.65 37.33
N PHE A 353 -16.95 10.13 38.22
CA PHE A 353 -17.13 10.23 39.67
C PHE A 353 -17.11 11.70 40.14
N GLU A 354 -16.12 12.49 39.70
CA GLU A 354 -16.03 13.92 40.03
C GLU A 354 -17.27 14.69 39.57
N SER A 355 -17.72 14.44 38.33
CA SER A 355 -18.92 15.06 37.77
C SER A 355 -20.18 14.71 38.57
N SER A 356 -20.32 13.45 39.00
CA SER A 356 -21.45 12.98 39.80
C SER A 356 -21.47 13.60 41.21
N VAL A 357 -20.31 13.64 41.88
CA VAL A 357 -20.18 14.30 43.19
C VAL A 357 -20.46 15.80 43.07
N ARG A 358 -19.87 16.50 42.11
CA ARG A 358 -20.06 17.94 41.91
C ARG A 358 -21.52 18.29 41.58
N LYS A 359 -22.23 17.46 40.80
CA LYS A 359 -23.67 17.61 40.56
C LYS A 359 -24.47 17.47 41.85
N THR A 360 -24.12 16.49 42.69
CA THR A 360 -24.76 16.24 43.99
C THR A 360 -24.51 17.40 44.96
N THR A 361 -23.28 17.94 45.04
CA THR A 361 -22.97 19.13 45.85
C THR A 361 -23.78 20.35 45.42
N LYS A 362 -23.85 20.63 44.11
CA LYS A 362 -24.64 21.74 43.58
C LYS A 362 -26.15 21.57 43.81
N LYS A 363 -26.64 20.33 43.77
CA LYS A 363 -28.03 20.03 44.10
C LYS A 363 -28.30 20.35 45.57
N PHE A 364 -27.41 19.93 46.47
CA PHE A 364 -27.50 20.26 47.90
C PHE A 364 -27.51 21.78 48.14
N GLU A 365 -26.64 22.54 47.48
CA GLU A 365 -26.61 24.01 47.58
C GLU A 365 -27.98 24.63 47.24
N LYS A 366 -28.61 24.17 46.15
CA LYS A 366 -29.96 24.63 45.74
C LYS A 366 -31.04 24.17 46.71
N ASP A 367 -30.98 22.91 47.15
CA ASP A 367 -31.95 22.36 48.10
C ASP A 367 -31.90 23.16 49.41
N MET A 368 -30.71 23.63 49.81
CA MET A 368 -30.51 24.47 50.99
C MET A 368 -31.11 25.87 50.86
N GLU A 369 -31.11 26.48 49.66
CA GLU A 369 -31.79 27.77 49.42
C GLU A 369 -33.32 27.67 49.60
N SER A 370 -33.89 26.51 49.29
CA SER A 370 -35.33 26.24 49.45
C SER A 370 -35.71 25.59 50.78
N PHE A 371 -34.72 25.27 51.62
CA PHE A 371 -34.92 24.52 52.84
C PHE A 371 -35.60 25.38 53.90
N THR A 372 -36.69 24.85 54.46
CA THR A 372 -37.39 25.45 55.60
C THR A 372 -37.32 24.49 56.78
N LEU A 373 -36.96 24.99 57.96
CA LEU A 373 -36.95 24.22 59.20
C LEU A 373 -38.39 24.00 59.69
N ILE A 374 -39.15 23.19 58.96
CA ILE A 374 -40.52 22.87 59.36
C ILE A 374 -40.44 22.00 60.62
N ASN A 375 -41.08 22.46 61.70
CA ASN A 375 -41.32 21.70 62.93
C ASN A 375 -42.22 20.48 62.68
N LYS A 376 -41.72 19.46 61.96
CA LYS A 376 -42.32 18.13 62.03
C LYS A 376 -41.65 17.39 63.17
N ILE A 377 -42.26 17.49 64.35
CA ILE A 377 -42.02 16.57 65.47
C ILE A 377 -42.58 15.21 65.05
N GLN A 378 -41.90 14.50 64.16
CA GLN A 378 -42.08 13.07 64.01
C GLN A 378 -41.18 12.42 65.06
N LYS A 379 -41.76 12.05 66.20
CA LYS A 379 -41.08 11.20 67.18
C LYS A 379 -40.95 9.80 66.58
N THR A 380 -39.94 9.59 65.74
CA THR A 380 -39.41 8.27 65.46
C THR A 380 -38.54 7.89 66.66
N ASN A 381 -39.10 7.07 67.56
CA ASN A 381 -38.37 6.43 68.67
C ASN A 381 -37.36 5.43 68.07
N VAL A 382 -36.29 5.92 67.44
CA VAL A 382 -35.17 5.09 67.01
C VAL A 382 -34.24 4.98 68.20
N LYS A 383 -34.17 3.79 68.80
CA LYS A 383 -33.17 3.47 69.82
C LYS A 383 -31.78 3.78 69.23
N MET A 384 -30.99 4.59 69.93
CA MET A 384 -29.56 4.75 69.68
C MET A 384 -28.90 3.36 69.70
N THR A 385 -28.71 2.79 68.52
CA THR A 385 -27.91 1.59 68.35
C THR A 385 -26.82 1.98 67.38
N THR A 386 -25.67 2.36 67.94
CA THR A 386 -24.41 2.62 67.25
C THR A 386 -23.92 1.36 66.56
N ILE A 387 -24.49 1.04 65.40
CA ILE A 387 -23.95 0.02 64.50
C ILE A 387 -23.80 0.67 63.13
N ILE A 388 -22.63 1.27 62.89
CA ILE A 388 -22.18 1.88 61.62
C ILE A 388 -21.93 0.80 60.53
N LYS A 389 -22.25 -0.48 60.80
CA LYS A 389 -22.07 -1.62 59.88
C LYS A 389 -23.37 -2.00 59.20
N SER A 390 -23.91 -1.08 58.40
CA SER A 390 -25.13 -1.31 57.62
C SER A 390 -24.90 -0.78 56.21
N GLU A 391 -25.17 -1.59 55.19
CA GLU A 391 -25.19 -1.14 53.79
C GLU A 391 -26.25 -0.05 53.56
N ASN A 392 -27.27 0.01 54.41
CA ASN A 392 -28.36 0.98 54.33
C ASN A 392 -27.94 2.35 54.92
N PRO A 393 -28.38 3.47 54.30
CA PRO A 393 -28.12 4.82 54.81
C PRO A 393 -28.77 5.05 56.19
N PRO A 394 -28.20 5.92 57.04
CA PRO A 394 -28.77 6.24 58.35
C PRO A 394 -30.20 6.78 58.26
N GLU A 395 -31.16 6.13 58.93
CA GLU A 395 -32.58 6.51 58.93
C GLU A 395 -32.81 7.93 59.48
N GLN A 396 -31.90 8.42 60.33
CA GLN A 396 -31.91 9.76 60.92
C GLN A 396 -31.67 10.88 59.89
N LEU A 397 -31.15 10.56 58.70
CA LEU A 397 -31.01 11.54 57.61
C LEU A 397 -32.36 11.88 56.97
N VAL A 398 -33.36 10.99 57.07
CA VAL A 398 -34.69 11.19 56.47
C VAL A 398 -35.43 12.37 57.12
N GLU A 399 -35.14 12.67 58.39
CA GLU A 399 -35.67 13.84 59.09
C GLU A 399 -35.21 15.17 58.43
N PHE A 400 -34.12 15.13 57.65
CA PHE A 400 -33.51 16.27 57.00
C PHE A 400 -33.29 16.03 55.50
N TYR A 401 -34.32 16.34 54.69
CA TYR A 401 -34.33 16.06 53.25
C TYR A 401 -33.05 16.46 52.48
N PRO A 402 -32.44 17.65 52.67
CA PRO A 402 -31.22 18.00 51.94
C PRO A 402 -30.05 17.04 52.21
N LEU A 403 -29.88 16.57 53.45
CA LEU A 403 -28.81 15.62 53.80
C LEU A 403 -29.10 14.21 53.27
N ALA A 404 -30.36 13.78 53.30
CA ALA A 404 -30.78 12.50 52.73
C ALA A 404 -30.54 12.46 51.21
N GLU A 405 -30.96 13.52 50.49
CA GLU A 405 -30.80 13.61 49.04
C GLU A 405 -29.31 13.65 48.64
N TYR A 406 -28.49 14.40 49.39
CA TYR A 406 -27.04 14.42 49.18
C TYR A 406 -26.39 13.05 49.45
N CYS A 407 -26.78 12.37 50.53
CA CYS A 407 -26.31 11.00 50.84
C CYS A 407 -26.67 10.03 49.70
N ASN A 408 -27.92 10.07 49.21
CA ASN A 408 -28.38 9.25 48.10
C ASN A 408 -27.59 9.52 46.81
N GLY A 409 -27.28 10.80 46.53
CA GLY A 409 -26.44 11.17 45.38
C GLY A 409 -25.01 10.62 45.50
N LEU A 410 -24.41 10.68 46.69
CA LEU A 410 -23.10 10.05 46.94
C LEU A 410 -23.15 8.53 46.80
N ILE A 411 -24.18 7.86 47.32
CA ILE A 411 -24.38 6.41 47.15
C ILE A 411 -24.52 6.06 45.66
N SER A 412 -25.24 6.87 44.88
CA SER A 412 -25.34 6.69 43.43
C SER A 412 -23.96 6.79 42.76
N ALA A 413 -23.16 7.80 43.12
CA ALA A 413 -21.80 7.94 42.60
C ALA A 413 -20.89 6.77 42.99
N PHE A 414 -21.02 6.25 44.21
CA PHE A 414 -20.30 5.06 44.68
C PHE A 414 -20.73 3.79 43.96
N ASN A 415 -22.02 3.61 43.69
CA ASN A 415 -22.53 2.46 42.97
C ASN A 415 -22.02 2.37 41.52
N GLU A 416 -21.78 3.52 40.87
CA GLU A 416 -21.21 3.57 39.52
C GLU A 416 -19.77 3.05 39.44
N ILE A 417 -18.98 3.20 40.52
CA ILE A 417 -17.57 2.77 40.56
C ILE A 417 -17.36 1.43 41.27
N ARG A 418 -18.37 0.91 41.98
CA ARG A 418 -18.28 -0.26 42.86
C ARG A 418 -17.77 -1.52 42.14
N LEU A 419 -18.20 -1.75 40.90
CA LEU A 419 -17.85 -2.97 40.16
C LEU A 419 -16.41 -2.98 39.67
N CYS A 420 -15.81 -1.81 39.46
CA CYS A 420 -14.42 -1.68 39.06
C CYS A 420 -13.80 -0.40 39.62
N PRO A 421 -13.35 -0.41 40.88
CA PRO A 421 -12.68 0.73 41.48
C PRO A 421 -11.15 0.63 41.25
N PRO A 422 -10.55 1.47 40.39
CA PRO A 422 -9.11 1.51 40.26
C PRO A 422 -8.48 2.05 41.54
N ILE A 423 -7.55 1.30 42.14
CA ILE A 423 -6.88 1.71 43.39
C ILE A 423 -6.14 3.05 43.25
N ALA A 424 -5.68 3.38 42.03
CA ALA A 424 -5.07 4.66 41.69
C ALA A 424 -5.98 5.87 41.96
N LEU A 425 -7.31 5.68 41.95
CA LEU A 425 -8.28 6.73 42.23
C LEU A 425 -8.59 6.89 43.73
N SER A 426 -8.09 6.02 44.61
CA SER A 426 -8.40 6.07 46.05
C SER A 426 -8.13 7.44 46.68
N VAL A 427 -6.95 8.03 46.42
CA VAL A 427 -6.56 9.36 46.90
C VAL A 427 -7.42 10.45 46.27
N PHE A 428 -7.63 10.37 44.95
CA PHE A 428 -8.41 11.34 44.17
C PHE A 428 -9.87 11.40 44.63
N CYS A 429 -10.53 10.24 44.76
CA CYS A 429 -11.91 10.13 45.23
C CYS A 429 -12.05 10.65 46.67
N THR A 430 -11.12 10.29 47.56
CA THR A 430 -11.14 10.76 48.96
C THR A 430 -11.04 12.29 49.02
N LYS A 431 -10.15 12.89 48.22
CA LYS A 431 -9.99 14.34 48.14
C LYS A 431 -11.25 15.04 47.62
N ILE A 432 -11.84 14.55 46.54
CA ILE A 432 -13.08 15.13 45.97
C ILE A 432 -14.23 15.06 46.97
N LEU A 433 -14.39 13.94 47.67
CA LEU A 433 -15.43 13.79 48.68
C LEU A 433 -15.20 14.74 49.86
N GLN A 434 -13.95 14.90 50.29
CA GLN A 434 -13.60 15.85 51.34
C GLN A 434 -13.90 17.30 50.93
N GLU A 435 -13.52 17.71 49.71
CA GLU A 435 -13.85 19.03 49.16
C GLU A 435 -15.36 19.24 49.03
N SER A 436 -16.10 18.22 48.59
CA SER A 436 -17.57 18.27 48.52
C SER A 436 -18.21 18.44 49.88
N LEU A 437 -17.76 17.68 50.89
CA LEU A 437 -18.25 17.79 52.27
C LEU A 437 -17.92 19.16 52.88
N GLN A 438 -16.73 19.71 52.60
CA GLN A 438 -16.38 21.07 53.02
C GLN A 438 -17.29 22.12 52.38
N ASN A 439 -17.65 21.97 51.11
CA ASN A 439 -18.58 22.87 50.45
C ASN A 439 -19.99 22.77 51.03
N VAL A 440 -20.48 21.55 51.30
CA VAL A 440 -21.73 21.32 52.04
C VAL A 440 -21.71 22.03 53.39
N VAL A 441 -20.65 21.86 54.18
CA VAL A 441 -20.47 22.51 55.48
C VAL A 441 -20.48 24.05 55.35
N LYS A 442 -19.80 24.60 54.35
CA LYS A 442 -19.80 26.05 54.08
C LYS A 442 -21.20 26.55 53.72
N SER A 443 -21.94 25.82 52.89
CA SER A 443 -23.32 26.18 52.50
C SER A 443 -24.26 26.16 53.70
N ILE A 444 -24.10 25.18 54.60
CA ILE A 444 -24.83 25.14 55.87
C ILE A 444 -24.50 26.34 56.76
N LEU A 445 -23.22 26.72 56.85
CA LEU A 445 -22.82 27.90 57.61
C LEU A 445 -23.39 29.20 57.02
N VAL A 446 -23.43 29.33 55.69
CA VAL A 446 -24.02 30.49 55.01
C VAL A 446 -25.52 30.57 55.32
N PHE A 447 -26.24 29.46 55.17
CA PHE A 447 -27.66 29.37 55.53
C PHE A 447 -27.90 29.73 57.00
N TYR A 448 -27.10 29.16 57.91
CA TYR A 448 -27.18 29.48 59.33
C TYR A 448 -27.01 30.98 59.58
N LYS A 449 -25.99 31.62 59.01
CA LYS A 449 -25.73 33.06 59.21
C LYS A 449 -26.85 33.94 58.66
N GLN A 450 -27.49 33.55 57.57
CA GLN A 450 -28.60 34.30 56.96
C GLN A 450 -29.87 34.22 57.83
N GLU A 451 -30.18 33.04 58.35
CA GLU A 451 -31.45 32.77 59.07
C GLU A 451 -31.33 32.85 60.60
N GLN A 452 -30.13 32.99 61.18
CA GLN A 452 -29.90 32.98 62.64
C GLN A 452 -30.73 34.02 63.39
N GLN A 453 -31.05 35.16 62.77
CA GLN A 453 -31.85 36.23 63.36
C GLN A 453 -33.37 35.95 63.30
N ALA A 454 -33.82 35.12 62.35
CA ALA A 454 -35.21 34.76 62.16
C ALA A 454 -35.65 33.52 62.99
N PHE A 455 -34.71 32.68 63.43
CA PHE A 455 -35.03 31.42 64.12
C PHE A 455 -35.69 31.59 65.50
N ALA A 456 -36.80 30.88 65.68
CA ALA A 456 -37.38 30.59 66.98
C ALA A 456 -36.52 29.56 67.77
N ALA A 457 -36.68 29.50 69.10
CA ALA A 457 -35.98 28.53 69.95
C ALA A 457 -36.03 27.06 69.46
N PRO A 458 -37.17 26.50 69.00
CA PRO A 458 -37.21 25.13 68.46
C PRO A 458 -36.49 24.96 67.12
N GLU A 459 -36.45 26.01 66.29
CA GLU A 459 -35.76 25.98 64.98
C GLU A 459 -34.24 25.99 65.17
N ARG A 460 -33.74 26.72 66.19
CA ARG A 460 -32.33 26.63 66.60
C ARG A 460 -31.96 25.23 67.09
N GLU A 461 -32.83 24.57 67.84
CA GLU A 461 -32.59 23.19 68.30
C GLU A 461 -32.57 22.19 67.13
N ASN A 462 -33.49 22.34 66.16
CA ASN A 462 -33.51 21.50 64.96
C ASN A 462 -32.28 21.73 64.07
N MET A 463 -31.78 22.96 63.99
CA MET A 463 -30.54 23.28 63.29
C MET A 463 -29.31 22.65 63.96
N LEU A 464 -29.26 22.61 65.29
CA LEU A 464 -28.21 21.89 66.02
C LEU A 464 -28.29 20.37 65.77
N LYS A 465 -29.49 19.80 65.74
CA LYS A 465 -29.71 18.39 65.37
C LYS A 465 -29.32 18.10 63.91
N PHE A 466 -29.54 19.04 63.01
CA PHE A 466 -29.11 18.94 61.60
C PHE A 466 -27.58 18.90 61.49
N ILE A 467 -26.88 19.78 62.20
CA ILE A 467 -25.41 19.80 62.25
C ILE A 467 -24.85 18.55 62.94
N GLU A 468 -25.49 18.09 64.02
CA GLU A 468 -25.14 16.85 64.71
C GLU A 468 -25.31 15.65 63.77
N CYS A 469 -26.41 15.56 63.03
CA CYS A 469 -26.67 14.49 62.05
C CYS A 469 -25.63 14.48 60.91
N LEU A 470 -25.24 15.65 60.39
CA LEU A 470 -24.13 15.76 59.45
C LEU A 470 -22.82 15.20 60.04
N SER A 471 -22.48 15.62 61.26
CA SER A 471 -21.21 15.30 61.88
C SER A 471 -21.09 13.85 62.34
N GLU A 472 -22.11 13.30 63.00
CA GLU A 472 -22.10 11.99 63.68
C GLU A 472 -22.71 10.86 62.82
N GLN A 473 -23.51 11.17 61.79
CA GLN A 473 -24.12 10.15 60.93
C GLN A 473 -23.57 10.20 59.50
N LEU A 474 -23.64 11.36 58.82
CA LEU A 474 -23.26 11.42 57.40
C LEU A 474 -21.77 11.21 57.17
N ILE A 475 -20.90 11.96 57.85
CA ILE A 475 -19.44 11.85 57.64
C ILE A 475 -18.92 10.43 57.95
N PRO A 476 -19.28 9.78 59.09
CA PRO A 476 -18.87 8.41 59.36
C PRO A 476 -19.45 7.40 58.35
N TYR A 477 -20.66 7.61 57.84
CA TYR A 477 -21.23 6.75 56.81
C TYR A 477 -20.50 6.88 55.47
N VAL A 478 -20.15 8.10 55.03
CA VAL A 478 -19.34 8.30 53.82
C VAL A 478 -17.96 7.66 53.97
N GLN A 479 -17.34 7.75 55.16
CA GLN A 479 -16.10 7.04 55.47
C GLN A 479 -16.24 5.52 55.32
N TYR A 480 -17.34 4.96 55.81
CA TYR A 480 -17.67 3.54 55.64
C TYR A 480 -17.82 3.19 54.15
N CYS A 481 -18.50 4.00 53.35
CA CYS A 481 -18.64 3.78 51.90
C CYS A 481 -17.28 3.80 51.17
N ILE A 482 -16.38 4.72 51.53
CA ILE A 482 -15.01 4.74 50.98
C ILE A 482 -14.28 3.43 51.31
N HIS A 483 -14.32 2.98 52.56
CA HIS A 483 -13.68 1.73 52.96
C HIS A 483 -14.33 0.47 52.38
N ALA A 484 -15.64 0.52 52.06
CA ALA A 484 -16.33 -0.57 51.39
C ALA A 484 -15.86 -0.75 49.94
N ILE A 485 -15.51 0.35 49.25
CA ILE A 485 -15.00 0.34 47.87
C ILE A 485 -13.48 0.16 47.84
N PHE A 486 -12.77 0.80 48.76
CA PHE A 486 -11.33 0.74 48.93
C PHE A 486 -11.00 0.18 50.31
N PRO A 487 -11.00 -1.16 50.49
CA PRO A 487 -10.61 -1.75 51.77
C PRO A 487 -9.20 -1.31 52.17
N PRO A 488 -8.97 -0.78 53.39
CA PRO A 488 -7.67 -0.30 53.82
C PRO A 488 -6.58 -1.37 53.72
N ASN A 489 -6.91 -2.62 54.08
CA ASN A 489 -5.99 -3.76 54.03
C ASN A 489 -5.52 -4.05 52.60
N GLN A 490 -6.44 -4.00 51.61
CA GLN A 490 -6.09 -4.24 50.20
C GLN A 490 -5.30 -3.06 49.63
N SER A 491 -5.70 -1.84 49.97
CA SER A 491 -5.01 -0.61 49.57
C SER A 491 -3.57 -0.57 50.10
N ALA A 492 -3.37 -0.96 51.36
CA ALA A 492 -2.08 -1.09 52.02
C ALA A 492 -1.15 -2.08 51.28
N ILE A 493 -1.68 -3.25 50.93
CA ILE A 493 -0.95 -4.29 50.19
C ILE A 493 -0.53 -3.80 48.81
N HIS A 494 -1.44 -3.17 48.06
CA HIS A 494 -1.14 -2.70 46.70
C HIS A 494 -0.17 -1.52 46.66
N LEU A 495 -0.17 -0.67 47.70
CA LEU A 495 0.77 0.45 47.83
C LEU A 495 2.10 0.04 48.48
N GLY A 496 2.17 -1.15 49.11
CA GLY A 496 3.34 -1.61 49.85
C GLY A 496 3.58 -0.89 51.17
N ILE A 497 2.52 -0.40 51.83
CA ILE A 497 2.56 0.49 53.00
C ILE A 497 1.78 -0.13 54.18
N SER A 498 2.06 0.28 55.42
CA SER A 498 1.29 -0.15 56.61
C SER A 498 -0.04 0.61 56.78
N GLU A 499 -1.05 -0.02 57.39
CA GLU A 499 -2.37 0.59 57.65
C GLU A 499 -2.28 1.86 58.51
N ASN A 500 -1.29 1.94 59.40
CA ASN A 500 -1.06 3.14 60.22
C ASN A 500 -0.59 4.33 59.37
N LEU A 501 0.20 4.09 58.32
CA LEU A 501 0.66 5.17 57.45
C LEU A 501 -0.46 5.68 56.52
N LEU A 502 -1.39 4.81 56.12
CA LEU A 502 -2.60 5.21 55.38
C LEU A 502 -3.44 6.21 56.18
N GLN A 503 -3.58 5.99 57.48
CA GLN A 503 -4.29 6.89 58.39
C GLN A 503 -3.56 8.22 58.57
N THR A 504 -2.23 8.21 58.69
CA THR A 504 -1.46 9.45 58.87
C THR A 504 -1.43 10.31 57.61
N GLU A 505 -1.39 9.69 56.43
CA GLU A 505 -1.38 10.39 55.14
C GLU A 505 -2.79 10.71 54.61
N GLY A 506 -3.85 10.29 55.32
CA GLY A 506 -5.24 10.55 54.92
C GLY A 506 -5.69 9.82 53.64
N ILE A 507 -4.99 8.75 53.24
CA ILE A 507 -5.34 7.97 52.06
C ILE A 507 -6.51 7.07 52.43
N THR A 508 -7.65 7.22 51.75
CA THR A 508 -8.95 6.60 52.07
C THR A 508 -9.62 7.10 53.37
N TYR A 509 -8.99 8.02 54.11
CA TYR A 509 -9.52 8.58 55.36
C TYR A 509 -9.95 10.04 55.21
N LEU A 510 -11.19 10.36 55.58
CA LEU A 510 -11.71 11.71 55.65
C LEU A 510 -11.26 12.40 56.94
N SER A 511 -10.72 13.61 56.80
CA SER A 511 -10.31 14.41 57.95
C SER A 511 -11.49 15.15 58.58
N ARG A 512 -12.14 14.52 59.57
CA ARG A 512 -13.30 15.09 60.30
C ARG A 512 -13.06 16.53 60.80
N ASN A 513 -11.86 16.78 61.34
CA ASN A 513 -11.48 18.09 61.87
C ASN A 513 -11.43 19.17 60.78
N ILE A 514 -10.91 18.84 59.60
CA ILE A 514 -10.75 19.75 58.46
C ILE A 514 -12.09 20.01 57.75
N ILE A 515 -12.99 19.03 57.78
CA ILE A 515 -14.35 19.18 57.21
C ILE A 515 -15.22 20.07 58.11
N LEU A 516 -15.15 19.87 59.42
CA LEU A 516 -16.01 20.54 60.40
C LEU A 516 -15.45 21.88 60.93
N GLU A 517 -14.22 22.26 60.57
CA GLU A 517 -13.59 23.53 60.99
C GLU A 517 -14.51 24.76 60.87
N PRO A 518 -15.30 24.94 59.78
CA PRO A 518 -16.20 26.09 59.66
C PRO A 518 -17.42 26.06 60.61
N LEU A 519 -17.82 24.88 61.09
CA LEU A 519 -18.96 24.67 62.00
C LEU A 519 -18.53 24.37 63.44
N ALA A 520 -17.23 24.37 63.73
CA ALA A 520 -16.67 24.13 65.07
C ALA A 520 -17.34 24.94 66.21
N PRO A 521 -17.78 26.20 66.01
CA PRO A 521 -18.47 26.96 67.06
C PRO A 521 -19.93 26.52 67.34
N LEU A 522 -20.54 25.75 66.43
CA LEU A 522 -21.96 25.38 66.46
C LEU A 522 -22.19 23.90 66.79
N LEU A 523 -21.13 23.10 66.88
CA LEU A 523 -21.22 21.70 67.28
C LEU A 523 -21.45 21.60 68.79
N PRO A 524 -22.33 20.69 69.26
CA PRO A 524 -22.42 20.38 70.67
C PRO A 524 -21.04 19.86 71.13
N ILE A 525 -20.46 20.52 72.12
CA ILE A 525 -19.24 20.05 72.79
C ILE A 525 -19.49 18.61 73.21
N GLN A 526 -18.75 17.66 72.64
CA GLN A 526 -18.86 16.25 73.01
C GLN A 526 -18.66 16.12 74.53
N LYS A 527 -19.74 15.81 75.25
CA LYS A 527 -19.66 15.23 76.59
C LYS A 527 -18.95 13.88 76.44
N ASN A 528 -17.69 13.84 76.85
CA ASN A 528 -16.91 12.69 77.31
C ASN A 528 -17.43 11.31 76.88
N LEU A 529 -16.75 10.68 75.91
CA LEU A 529 -16.53 9.24 75.97
C LEU A 529 -15.30 8.98 76.85
N PRO A 530 -15.34 7.97 77.74
CA PRO A 530 -14.28 7.73 78.72
C PRO A 530 -12.97 7.35 78.02
N ILE A 531 -11.92 8.11 78.33
CA ILE A 531 -10.53 7.69 78.14
C ILE A 531 -10.30 6.55 79.14
N SER A 532 -10.57 5.31 78.74
CA SER A 532 -9.88 4.16 79.33
C SER A 532 -8.65 3.89 78.49
N ASN A 533 -7.49 4.14 79.10
CA ASN A 533 -6.12 3.87 78.66
C ASN A 533 -5.35 5.05 78.04
N VAL A 534 -5.19 6.11 78.82
CA VAL A 534 -3.89 6.80 78.90
C VAL A 534 -3.45 6.78 80.37
N GLN A 535 -2.84 5.65 80.76
CA GLN A 535 -2.04 5.57 81.96
C GLN A 535 -0.76 4.81 81.62
N SER A 536 0.15 5.50 80.94
CA SER A 536 1.61 5.27 80.96
C SER A 536 2.28 6.02 79.81
N LEU A 537 2.45 7.34 79.96
CA LEU A 537 3.60 8.02 79.38
C LEU A 537 4.08 9.03 80.42
N MET A 538 5.40 9.01 80.66
CA MET A 538 6.20 9.88 81.53
C MET A 538 6.41 9.42 82.97
N LEU A 539 7.29 8.43 83.17
CA LEU A 539 8.37 8.52 84.17
C LEU A 539 9.42 7.43 83.95
N HIS A 540 10.68 7.87 83.98
CA HIS A 540 11.95 7.13 83.89
C HIS A 540 12.46 6.75 82.50
N LYS A 541 13.72 6.99 82.12
CA LYS A 541 14.80 7.90 82.56
C LYS A 541 15.93 7.56 81.57
N THR A 542 16.49 8.53 80.88
CA THR A 542 17.87 8.42 80.40
C THR A 542 18.78 8.51 81.61
N SER A 543 19.49 7.42 81.91
CA SER A 543 20.82 7.35 82.54
C SER A 543 20.94 6.05 83.36
N GLU A 544 21.71 5.09 82.87
CA GLU A 544 22.66 4.35 83.70
C GLU A 544 23.67 3.63 82.80
N ILE A 545 24.89 4.16 82.81
CA ILE A 545 26.13 3.51 82.41
C ILE A 545 26.69 2.87 83.68
N SER A 546 26.85 1.55 83.71
CA SER A 546 27.93 0.86 84.44
C SER A 546 27.85 -0.67 84.20
N SER A 547 28.56 -1.11 83.16
CA SER A 547 29.57 -2.18 83.14
C SER A 547 29.64 -3.29 84.22
N PHE A 548 30.04 -4.48 83.74
CA PHE A 548 30.73 -5.62 84.42
C PHE A 548 29.81 -6.57 85.23
N GLU A 549 29.92 -7.91 85.20
CA GLU A 549 30.74 -8.94 84.53
C GLU A 549 30.16 -10.33 84.91
N ASN A 550 30.66 -11.40 84.28
CA ASN A 550 30.59 -12.85 84.61
C ASN A 550 29.47 -13.69 83.94
N THR A 551 29.77 -14.57 82.97
CA THR A 551 30.27 -15.99 83.08
C THR A 551 29.35 -16.86 83.96
N GLU A 552 28.94 -18.08 83.66
CA GLU A 552 29.34 -19.13 82.72
C GLU A 552 28.34 -20.33 82.90
N ILE A 553 28.31 -21.26 81.93
CA ILE A 553 28.20 -22.75 82.12
C ILE A 553 26.82 -23.43 82.35
N ASP A 554 26.38 -24.10 81.26
CA ASP A 554 26.09 -25.54 81.07
C ASP A 554 24.83 -26.31 81.55
N THR A 555 24.41 -27.16 80.59
CA THR A 555 23.96 -28.58 80.68
C THR A 555 22.53 -28.89 81.17
N THR A 556 21.58 -29.17 80.27
CA THR A 556 21.22 -30.46 79.60
C THR A 556 20.28 -31.40 80.38
N THR A 557 19.15 -31.73 79.72
CA THR A 557 18.41 -33.02 79.71
C THR A 557 17.81 -33.53 81.04
N SER A 558 16.62 -34.14 81.14
CA SER A 558 15.58 -34.57 80.20
C SER A 558 14.45 -35.27 81.00
N GLN A 559 13.32 -35.51 80.32
CA GLN A 559 12.24 -36.48 80.63
C GLN A 559 11.18 -35.97 81.64
N LEU A 560 9.86 -36.01 81.37
CA LEU A 560 9.07 -37.21 81.06
C LEU A 560 7.64 -36.86 80.63
N LYS A 561 7.15 -37.53 79.56
CA LYS A 561 5.84 -38.22 79.38
C LYS A 561 4.52 -37.48 79.72
N LYS A 562 3.39 -37.64 79.01
CA LYS A 562 2.93 -38.25 77.73
C LYS A 562 1.38 -38.15 77.79
N LEU A 563 0.72 -38.34 76.63
CA LEU A 563 -0.72 -38.65 76.40
C LEU A 563 -1.67 -37.44 76.32
N LYS A 564 -2.47 -37.23 75.27
CA LYS A 564 -3.18 -38.19 74.36
C LYS A 564 -3.57 -37.52 73.02
N MET A 565 -3.52 -38.30 71.93
CA MET A 565 -4.21 -38.09 70.64
C MET A 565 -5.69 -38.58 70.71
N PRO A 566 -6.51 -38.55 69.62
CA PRO A 566 -6.42 -39.51 68.47
C PRO A 566 -6.44 -38.81 67.08
N GLU A 567 -5.71 -39.29 66.06
CA GLU A 567 -6.07 -40.34 65.05
C GLU A 567 -7.23 -39.90 64.13
N SER A 568 -7.15 -39.95 62.79
CA SER A 568 -6.68 -41.05 61.91
C SER A 568 -6.25 -40.50 60.52
N LEU A 569 -5.04 -40.83 60.05
CA LEU A 569 -4.66 -41.88 59.06
C LEU A 569 -4.96 -41.51 57.59
N LEU A 570 -4.00 -41.13 56.73
CA LEU A 570 -2.82 -41.83 56.14
C LEU A 570 -3.14 -42.78 54.97
N VAL A 571 -2.21 -42.74 53.99
CA VAL A 571 -1.72 -43.72 52.98
C VAL A 571 -1.47 -42.93 51.67
N THR A 572 -0.29 -42.81 51.05
CA THR A 572 1.06 -43.40 51.21
C THR A 572 2.07 -42.61 50.36
N GLU A 573 3.35 -42.73 50.72
CA GLU A 573 4.56 -42.35 50.00
C GLU A 573 4.70 -42.97 48.59
N GLN A 574 5.12 -42.17 47.60
CA GLN A 574 6.42 -42.15 46.88
C GLN A 574 6.64 -43.15 45.71
N LYS A 575 7.03 -42.54 44.57
CA LYS A 575 7.81 -43.05 43.42
C LYS A 575 7.11 -43.93 42.37
N ILE A 576 7.64 -43.83 41.13
CA ILE A 576 7.28 -44.48 39.84
C ILE A 576 6.30 -43.61 39.03
N ASP A 577 6.45 -43.17 37.77
CA ASP A 577 7.38 -43.29 36.62
C ASP A 577 7.08 -42.02 35.77
N LEU A 578 7.99 -41.21 35.19
CA LEU A 578 8.93 -41.49 34.09
C LEU A 578 8.43 -42.50 33.04
N GLN A 579 7.29 -42.21 32.39
CA GLN A 579 6.99 -42.70 31.04
C GLN A 579 5.74 -42.02 30.44
N GLU A 580 5.90 -40.83 29.87
CA GLU A 580 4.91 -40.28 28.93
C GLU A 580 5.59 -39.36 27.88
N GLU A 581 6.71 -39.86 27.36
CA GLU A 581 7.35 -39.40 26.12
C GLU A 581 7.76 -40.67 25.35
N LYS A 582 6.77 -41.36 24.79
CA LYS A 582 6.89 -42.42 23.75
C LYS A 582 5.51 -43.03 23.47
N LYS A 583 4.66 -42.28 22.76
CA LYS A 583 3.45 -42.81 22.12
C LYS A 583 2.96 -41.91 20.98
N VAL A 584 3.84 -41.63 20.01
CA VAL A 584 3.48 -41.26 18.63
C VAL A 584 4.38 -41.99 17.60
N LEU A 585 5.14 -43.00 18.04
CA LEU A 585 6.07 -43.78 17.20
C LEU A 585 5.80 -45.27 17.34
N THR A 586 4.55 -45.68 17.14
CA THR A 586 4.16 -47.10 16.95
C THR A 586 2.74 -47.18 16.38
N GLU A 587 2.52 -46.61 15.19
CA GLU A 587 1.34 -46.96 14.37
C GLU A 587 1.61 -47.09 12.86
N ASP A 588 2.86 -46.90 12.39
CA ASP A 588 3.23 -47.04 10.97
C ASP A 588 4.03 -48.31 10.60
N ASN A 589 4.09 -49.32 11.48
CA ASN A 589 4.78 -50.59 11.18
C ASN A 589 3.87 -51.81 11.27
N LYS A 590 2.70 -51.71 10.63
CA LYS A 590 1.87 -52.88 10.33
C LYS A 590 0.96 -52.73 9.10
N ILE A 591 1.43 -52.06 8.04
CA ILE A 591 0.86 -52.16 6.69
C ILE A 591 2.02 -52.07 5.68
N LEU A 592 2.91 -53.05 5.68
CA LEU A 592 3.90 -53.30 4.61
C LEU A 592 4.58 -54.66 4.87
N ALA A 593 3.75 -55.70 4.88
CA ALA A 593 4.21 -57.09 4.81
C ALA A 593 3.14 -57.89 4.06
N ASN A 594 2.92 -57.51 2.81
CA ASN A 594 2.37 -58.33 1.74
C ASN A 594 2.56 -57.56 0.44
N ASN A 595 3.23 -58.20 -0.52
CA ASN A 595 3.54 -57.79 -1.90
C ASN A 595 4.99 -57.35 -2.15
N SER A 596 5.88 -58.34 -2.25
CA SER A 596 6.98 -58.34 -3.24
C SER A 596 7.56 -59.75 -3.33
N SER A 597 6.90 -60.60 -4.11
CA SER A 597 7.44 -61.89 -4.55
C SER A 597 6.77 -62.29 -5.86
N VAL A 598 7.05 -61.58 -6.95
CA VAL A 598 6.94 -62.14 -8.31
C VAL A 598 7.96 -61.43 -9.19
N ASP A 599 9.11 -62.07 -9.37
CA ASP A 599 9.90 -61.98 -10.60
C ASP A 599 9.47 -63.14 -11.49
N GLY A 600 9.39 -62.90 -12.80
CA GLY A 600 9.62 -63.93 -13.80
C GLY A 600 8.40 -64.54 -14.52
N GLU A 601 8.29 -64.15 -15.78
CA GLU A 601 8.00 -65.01 -16.94
C GLU A 601 6.58 -65.12 -17.52
N ASN A 602 6.56 -64.84 -18.83
CA ASN A 602 5.87 -65.53 -19.93
C ASN A 602 4.55 -64.97 -20.51
N GLN A 603 4.73 -64.44 -21.74
CA GLN A 603 4.11 -64.90 -23.01
C GLN A 603 2.65 -64.56 -23.34
N ASN A 604 2.51 -64.05 -24.58
CA ASN A 604 1.38 -64.16 -25.52
C ASN A 604 0.06 -63.50 -25.05
N ARG A 605 -0.55 -62.57 -25.80
CA ARG A 605 -0.88 -62.59 -27.23
C ARG A 605 -1.42 -61.22 -27.63
#